data_AF-A0A7K3QRF2-F1
#
_entry.id   AF-A0A7K3QRF2-F1
#
_cell.length_a   1.000
_cell.length_b   1.000
_cell.length_c   1.000
_cell.angle_alpha   90.00
_cell.angle_beta   90.00
_cell.angle_gamma   90.00
#
_symmetry.space_group_name_H-M   'P 1'
#
loop_
_entity.id
_entity.type
_entity.pdbx_description
1 polymer ?
#
loop_
_entity_poly.entity_id
_entity_poly.type
_entity_poly.pdbx_seq_one_letter_code
_entity_poly.pdbx_strand_id
1 'polypeptide(L)'
;MGRAVQPGEPLWLDEDRAWALALLAIEADCCPECKQPWGEVTDPKSEEAYRAELIRCHACTTSASAVRAYQDKGGKTEGLHVHLDRIT
;
A
#
# COMPACT_ATOMS: atom_id res chain seq x y z
N MET A 1 13.62 -4.90 -7.95
CA MET A 1 14.62 -3.92 -8.43
C MET A 1 14.71 -4.10 -9.94
N GLY A 2 14.55 -3.04 -10.74
CA GLY A 2 14.44 -3.15 -12.20
C GLY A 2 15.80 -3.33 -12.89
N ARG A 3 15.79 -3.92 -14.09
CA ARG A 3 16.95 -4.06 -14.98
C ARG A 3 17.39 -2.69 -15.51
N ALA A 4 18.69 -2.41 -15.50
CA ALA A 4 19.24 -1.23 -16.18
C ALA A 4 19.32 -1.51 -17.70
N VAL A 5 18.43 -0.88 -18.48
CA VAL A 5 18.31 -1.10 -19.94
C VAL A 5 19.35 -0.26 -20.69
N GLN A 6 20.11 -0.88 -21.59
CA GLN A 6 21.11 -0.19 -22.42
C GLN A 6 20.47 0.44 -23.67
N PRO A 7 21.11 1.45 -24.29
CA PRO A 7 20.63 2.01 -25.56
C PRO A 7 20.44 0.94 -26.64
N GLY A 8 19.24 0.87 -27.20
CA GLY A 8 18.89 -0.11 -28.25
C GLY A 8 18.33 -1.44 -27.74
N GLU A 9 18.33 -1.68 -26.42
CA GLU A 9 17.68 -2.85 -25.84
C GLU A 9 16.17 -2.60 -25.60
N PRO A 10 15.34 -3.65 -25.70
CA PRO A 10 13.94 -3.57 -25.31
C PRO A 10 13.77 -3.20 -23.83
N LEU A 11 12.84 -2.28 -23.55
CA LEU A 11 12.47 -1.89 -22.19
C LEU A 11 11.86 -3.06 -21.41
N TRP A 12 11.12 -3.93 -22.09
CA TRP A 12 10.49 -5.14 -21.54
C TRP A 12 11.02 -6.36 -22.28
N LEU A 13 11.48 -7.35 -21.54
CA LEU A 13 11.70 -8.69 -22.05
C LEU A 13 10.37 -9.43 -22.12
N ASP A 14 10.32 -10.49 -22.93
CA ASP A 14 9.13 -11.35 -22.98
C ASP A 14 8.81 -11.97 -21.61
N GLU A 15 9.85 -12.24 -20.81
CA GLU A 15 9.71 -12.69 -19.43
C GLU A 15 9.08 -11.62 -18.52
N ASP A 16 9.48 -10.35 -18.63
CA ASP A 16 8.87 -9.25 -17.86
C ASP A 16 7.36 -9.16 -18.14
N ARG A 17 6.99 -9.30 -19.43
CA ARG A 17 5.58 -9.33 -19.84
C ARG A 17 4.85 -10.54 -19.27
N ALA A 18 5.48 -11.72 -19.28
CA ALA A 18 4.88 -12.93 -18.71
C ALA A 18 4.62 -12.77 -17.20
N TRP A 19 5.58 -12.23 -16.45
CA TRP A 19 5.41 -11.95 -15.03
C TRP A 19 4.33 -10.92 -14.75
N ALA A 20 4.25 -9.84 -15.54
CA ALA A 20 3.19 -8.84 -15.38
C ALA A 20 1.79 -9.42 -15.65
N LEU A 21 1.65 -10.28 -16.66
CA LEU A 21 0.38 -10.96 -16.94
C LEU A 21 0.00 -11.97 -15.85
N ALA A 22 0.98 -12.69 -15.30
CA ALA A 22 0.76 -13.59 -14.18
C ALA A 22 0.32 -12.83 -12.92
N LEU A 23 0.95 -11.69 -12.62
CA LEU A 23 0.55 -10.82 -11.51
C LEU A 23 -0.89 -10.32 -11.69
N LEU A 24 -1.23 -9.85 -12.89
CA LEU A 24 -2.58 -9.38 -13.21
C LEU A 24 -3.64 -10.47 -12.96
N ALA A 25 -3.34 -11.71 -13.33
CA ALA A 25 -4.25 -12.84 -13.09
C ALA A 25 -4.44 -13.10 -11.59
N ILE A 26 -3.38 -13.02 -10.79
CA ILE A 26 -3.45 -13.18 -9.32
C ILE A 26 -4.24 -12.04 -8.69
N GLU A 27 -3.93 -10.79 -9.04
CA GLU A 27 -4.61 -9.62 -8.47
C GLU A 27 -6.10 -9.58 -8.81
N ALA A 28 -6.48 -10.10 -9.99
CA ALA A 28 -7.87 -10.24 -10.40
C ALA A 28 -8.62 -11.32 -9.58
N ASP A 29 -7.92 -12.32 -9.05
CA ASP A 29 -8.48 -13.39 -8.21
C ASP A 29 -8.41 -13.07 -6.70
N CYS A 30 -8.20 -11.81 -6.35
CA CYS A 30 -8.21 -11.35 -4.97
C CYS A 30 -9.44 -10.47 -4.68
N CYS A 31 -9.87 -10.48 -3.41
CA CYS A 31 -10.87 -9.54 -2.91
C CYS A 31 -10.39 -8.09 -3.12
N PRO A 32 -11.21 -7.19 -3.72
CA PRO A 32 -10.77 -5.83 -4.05
C PRO A 32 -10.46 -4.99 -2.80
N GLU A 33 -11.06 -5.32 -1.66
CA GLU A 33 -10.90 -4.62 -0.38
C GLU A 33 -9.70 -5.16 0.41
N CYS A 34 -9.74 -6.43 0.81
CA CYS A 34 -8.73 -7.02 1.71
C CYS A 34 -7.56 -7.71 1.00
N LYS A 35 -7.61 -7.82 -0.34
CA LYS A 35 -6.58 -8.44 -1.20
C LYS A 35 -6.29 -9.92 -0.98
N GLN A 36 -7.11 -10.61 -0.18
CA GLN A 36 -6.97 -12.06 0.02
C GLN A 36 -7.54 -12.86 -1.17
N PRO A 37 -7.04 -14.08 -1.46
CA PRO A 37 -7.49 -14.89 -2.59
C PRO A 37 -8.96 -15.33 -2.43
N TRP A 38 -9.76 -15.20 -3.48
CA TRP A 38 -11.18 -15.57 -3.44
C TRP A 38 -11.41 -17.02 -3.06
N GLY A 39 -10.59 -17.93 -3.61
CA GLY A 39 -10.69 -19.37 -3.31
C GLY A 39 -10.49 -19.71 -1.83
N GLU A 40 -9.76 -18.89 -1.07
CA GLU A 40 -9.54 -19.08 0.36
C GLU A 40 -10.63 -18.43 1.20
N VAL A 41 -10.92 -17.13 0.94
CA VAL A 41 -11.85 -16.35 1.79
C VAL A 41 -13.32 -16.68 1.57
N THR A 42 -13.66 -17.43 0.51
CA THR A 42 -15.03 -17.91 0.25
C THR A 42 -15.20 -19.40 0.54
N ASP A 43 -14.13 -20.13 0.89
CA ASP A 43 -14.25 -21.52 1.34
C ASP A 43 -15.01 -21.53 2.69
N PRO A 44 -16.11 -22.29 2.82
CA PRO A 44 -16.82 -22.44 4.10
C PRO A 44 -15.93 -22.91 5.26
N LYS A 45 -14.83 -23.61 4.99
CA LYS A 45 -13.86 -24.03 6.02
C LYS A 45 -13.05 -22.88 6.60
N SER A 46 -13.02 -21.74 5.92
CA SER A 46 -12.33 -20.53 6.35
C SER A 46 -13.22 -19.62 7.21
N GLU A 47 -14.47 -20.02 7.46
CA GLU A 47 -15.35 -19.33 8.40
C GLU A 47 -14.65 -19.23 9.76
N GLU A 48 -14.55 -18.01 10.30
CA GLU A 48 -13.85 -17.67 11.55
C GLU A 48 -12.31 -17.86 11.56
N ALA A 49 -11.68 -18.15 10.42
CA ALA A 49 -10.23 -18.38 10.34
C ALA A 49 -9.37 -17.10 10.37
N TYR A 50 -9.98 -15.91 10.25
CA TYR A 50 -9.27 -14.63 10.18
C TYR A 50 -9.43 -13.81 11.46
N ARG A 51 -8.34 -13.15 11.86
CA ARG A 51 -8.32 -12.18 12.96
C ARG A 51 -7.91 -10.81 12.43
N ALA A 52 -8.65 -9.78 12.83
CA ALA A 52 -8.26 -8.39 12.61
C ALA A 52 -7.52 -7.81 13.81
N GLU A 53 -6.53 -6.95 13.55
CA GLU A 53 -5.84 -6.15 14.56
C GLU A 53 -5.81 -4.68 14.12
N LEU A 54 -5.98 -3.77 15.09
CA LEU A 54 -5.84 -2.34 14.87
C LEU A 54 -4.39 -1.91 15.08
N ILE A 55 -3.73 -1.49 14.01
CA ILE A 55 -2.35 -0.99 14.06
C ILE A 55 -2.35 0.54 14.01
N ARG A 56 -1.65 1.17 14.95
CA ARG A 56 -1.41 2.62 14.95
C ARG A 56 -0.08 2.93 14.25
N CYS A 57 -0.13 3.65 13.13
CA CYS A 57 1.08 4.19 12.51
C CYS A 57 1.62 5.36 13.34
N HIS A 58 2.79 5.20 13.96
CA HIS A 58 3.40 6.25 14.78
C HIS A 58 3.74 7.50 13.96
N ALA A 59 4.22 7.36 12.72
CA ALA A 59 4.51 8.50 11.84
C ALA A 59 3.25 9.30 11.50
N CYS A 60 2.16 8.63 11.12
CA CYS A 60 0.86 9.28 10.88
C CYS A 60 0.30 9.91 12.16
N THR A 61 0.48 9.27 13.31
CA THR A 61 0.07 9.82 14.61
C THR A 61 0.82 11.11 14.93
N THR A 62 2.14 11.14 14.69
CA THR A 62 2.97 12.33 14.84
C THR A 62 2.51 13.45 13.90
N SER A 63 2.28 13.14 12.62
CA SER A 63 1.75 14.12 11.65
C SER A 63 0.41 14.70 12.09
N ALA A 64 -0.55 13.84 12.43
CA ALA A 64 -1.87 14.27 12.90
C ALA A 64 -1.78 15.13 14.17
N SER A 65 -0.88 14.77 15.10
CA SER A 65 -0.66 15.55 16.33
C SER A 65 -0.06 16.93 16.04
N ALA A 66 0.87 17.03 15.09
CA ALA A 66 1.47 18.29 14.67
C ALA A 66 0.44 19.21 13.99
N VAL A 67 -0.38 18.67 13.08
CA VAL A 67 -1.48 19.40 12.44
C VAL A 67 -2.47 19.89 13.49
N ARG A 68 -2.87 19.02 14.42
CA ARG A 68 -3.80 19.38 15.49
C ARG A 68 -3.25 20.52 16.36
N ALA A 69 -1.99 20.44 16.76
CA ALA A 69 -1.34 21.49 17.54
C ALA A 69 -1.25 22.84 16.79
N TYR A 70 -1.18 22.83 15.46
CA TYR A 70 -1.24 24.04 14.64
C TYR A 70 -2.66 24.62 14.56
N GLN A 71 -3.67 23.77 14.33
CA GLN A 71 -5.09 24.16 14.32
C GLN A 71 -5.55 24.72 15.67
N ASP A 72 -5.15 24.09 16.78
CA ASP A 72 -5.49 24.53 18.14
C ASP A 72 -4.93 25.94 18.44
N LYS A 73 -3.94 26.41 17.67
CA LYS A 73 -3.39 27.77 17.73
C LYS A 73 -4.06 28.76 16.74
N GLY A 74 -5.19 28.37 16.15
CA GLY A 74 -5.92 29.15 15.15
C GLY A 74 -5.39 29.03 13.72
N GLY A 75 -4.48 28.08 13.48
CA GLY A 75 -3.93 27.82 12.15
C GLY A 75 -4.98 27.23 11.19
N LYS A 76 -4.87 27.60 9.90
CA LYS A 76 -5.71 27.09 8.80
C LYS A 76 -4.99 25.97 8.05
N THR A 77 -5.62 24.82 7.87
CA THR A 77 -4.96 23.63 7.29
C THR A 77 -5.00 23.55 5.78
N GLU A 78 -5.73 24.44 5.12
CA GLU A 78 -5.78 24.53 3.67
C GLU A 78 -4.38 24.80 3.09
N GLY A 79 -3.90 23.89 2.24
CA GLY A 79 -2.57 23.99 1.62
C GLY A 79 -1.39 23.55 2.50
N LEU A 80 -1.64 22.94 3.66
CA LEU A 80 -0.56 22.47 4.54
C LEU A 80 0.03 21.15 4.03
N HIS A 81 1.35 21.11 3.87
CA HIS A 81 2.12 19.88 3.69
C HIS A 81 2.87 19.55 4.98
N VAL A 82 2.78 18.30 5.45
CA VAL A 82 3.48 17.85 6.66
C VAL A 82 4.68 17.00 6.25
N HIS A 83 5.87 17.53 6.50
CA HIS A 83 7.11 16.78 6.37
C HIS A 83 7.36 15.98 7.65
N LEU A 84 7.87 14.75 7.52
CA LEU A 84 8.17 13.87 8.63
C LEU A 84 9.59 13.33 8.48
N ASP A 85 10.39 13.50 9.52
CA ASP A 85 11.71 12.89 9.66
C ASP A 85 11.71 11.86 10.77
N ARG A 86 12.54 10.81 10.62
CA ARG A 86 12.78 9.84 11.68
C ARG A 86 13.89 10.37 12.59
N ILE A 87 13.54 10.64 13.84
CA ILE A 87 14.52 10.97 14.88
C ILE A 87 14.97 9.65 15.51
N THR A 88 16.18 9.22 15.17
CA THR A 88 16.88 8.09 15.80
C THR A 88 17.62 8.53 17.04
#